data_AF-A0A964D867-F1
#
_entry.id   AF-A0A964D867-F1
#
_cell.length_a   1.000
_cell.length_b   1.000
_cell.length_c   1.000
_cell.angle_alpha   90.00
_cell.angle_beta   90.00
_cell.angle_gamma   90.00
#
_symmetry.space_group_name_H-M   'P 1'
#
loop_
_entity.id
_entity.type
_entity.pdbx_description
1 polymer ?
#
loop_
_entity_poly.entity_id
_entity_poly.type
_entity_poly.pdbx_seq_one_letter_code
_entity_poly.pdbx_strand_id
1 'polypeptide(L)' 'MEDAGYTVFMGFGGLWVLMGIVAVTFLFKSDGQKLKFGKWGLLVAIPILVPIALVLTYQIFRPFIIPHL' A
#
# COMPACT_ATOMS: atom_id res chain seq x y z
N MET A 1 14.48 4.02 -25.04
CA MET A 1 14.55 5.18 -24.12
C MET A 1 13.27 5.30 -23.27
N GLU A 2 12.13 4.86 -23.79
CA GLU A 2 10.84 4.79 -23.07
C GLU A 2 10.85 3.77 -21.91
N ASP A 3 11.46 2.59 -22.09
CA ASP A 3 11.50 1.52 -21.07
C ASP A 3 12.40 1.86 -19.87
N ALA A 4 13.45 2.64 -20.10
CA ALA A 4 14.40 3.02 -19.06
C ALA A 4 13.75 3.97 -18.05
N GLY A 5 12.95 4.94 -18.52
CA GLY A 5 12.19 5.85 -17.65
C GLY A 5 11.15 5.12 -16.81
N TYR A 6 10.40 4.19 -17.42
CA TYR A 6 9.43 3.36 -16.73
C TYR A 6 10.07 2.44 -15.67
N THR A 7 11.21 1.83 -16.01
CA THR A 7 11.96 0.95 -15.09
C THR A 7 12.49 1.71 -13.88
N VAL A 8 13.03 2.92 -14.08
CA VAL A 8 13.50 3.79 -12.98
C VAL A 8 12.33 4.24 -12.11
N PHE A 9 11.19 4.61 -12.71
CA PHE A 9 9.98 4.98 -11.96
C PHE A 9 9.47 3.83 -11.10
N MET A 10 9.39 2.61 -11.65
CA MET A 10 8.98 1.42 -10.90
C MET A 10 9.98 1.07 -9.80
N GLY A 11 11.29 1.20 -10.06
CA GLY A 11 12.33 0.98 -9.04
C GLY A 11 12.25 1.98 -7.90
N PHE A 12 12.10 3.27 -8.19
CA PHE A 12 11.93 4.32 -7.18
C PHE A 12 10.61 4.17 -6.43
N GLY A 13 9.51 3.83 -7.11
CA GLY A 13 8.22 3.56 -6.49
C GLY A 13 8.29 2.37 -5.52
N GLY A 14 8.93 1.27 -5.93
CA GLY A 14 9.17 0.11 -5.07
C GLY A 14 10.03 0.46 -3.85
N LEU A 15 11.10 1.22 -4.05
CA LEU A 15 11.97 1.68 -2.95
C LEU A 15 11.19 2.57 -1.96
N TRP A 16 10.35 3.49 -2.45
CA TRP A 16 9.52 4.35 -1.62
C TRP A 16 8.49 3.56 -0.81
N VAL A 17 7.86 2.55 -1.41
CA VAL A 17 6.93 1.65 -0.70
C VAL A 17 7.64 0.91 0.43
N LEU A 18 8.84 0.37 0.17
CA LEU A 18 9.66 -0.29 1.19
C LEU A 18 10.03 0.68 2.33
N MET A 19 10.45 1.90 2.00
CA MET A 19 10.74 2.94 3.00
C MET A 19 9.50 3.31 3.82
N GLY A 20 8.34 3.41 3.19
CA GLY A 20 7.06 3.64 3.87
C GLY A 20 6.72 2.53 4.88
N ILE A 21 6.89 1.27 4.48
CA ILE A 21 6.67 0.12 5.37
C ILE A 21 7.62 0.16 6.58
N VAL A 22 8.90 0.44 6.34
CA VAL A 22 9.92 0.55 7.40
C VAL A 22 9.59 1.72 8.34
N ALA A 23 9.25 2.89 7.79
CA ALA A 23 8.89 4.07 8.56
C ALA A 23 7.65 3.83 9.43
N VAL A 24 6.61 3.20 8.89
CA VAL A 24 5.40 2.83 9.63
C VAL A 24 5.71 1.80 10.71
N THR A 25 6.53 0.78 10.40
CA THR A 25 6.96 -0.23 11.38
C THR A 25 7.78 0.40 12.52
N PHE A 26 8.66 1.35 12.18
CA PHE A 26 9.46 2.06 13.17
C PHE A 26 8.62 3.03 14.00
N LEU A 27 7.66 3.71 13.39
CA LEU A 27 6.67 4.55 14.07
C LEU A 27 5.86 3.73 15.09
N PHE A 28 5.43 2.51 14.71
CA PHE A 28 4.77 1.61 15.66
C PHE A 28 5.72 1.03 16.74
N LYS A 29 7.05 1.13 16.54
CA LYS A 29 8.09 0.68 17.47
C LYS A 29 8.58 1.81 18.38
N SER A 30 8.05 3.03 18.29
CA SER A 30 8.62 4.24 18.91
C SER A 30 8.66 4.27 20.44
N ASP A 31 8.20 3.23 21.14
CA ASP A 31 8.10 3.24 22.61
C ASP A 31 8.50 1.94 23.31
N GLY A 32 9.33 1.09 22.67
CA GLY A 32 9.73 -0.22 23.24
C GLY A 32 8.53 -1.17 23.49
N GLN A 33 7.34 -0.77 23.07
CA GLN A 33 6.11 -1.53 23.22
C GLN A 33 6.11 -2.70 22.24
N LYS A 34 5.68 -3.86 22.73
CA LYS A 34 5.33 -5.00 21.88
C LYS A 34 4.31 -4.49 20.86
N LEU A 35 4.48 -4.87 19.59
CA LEU A 35 3.61 -4.46 18.48
C LEU A 35 2.19 -4.97 18.77
N LYS A 36 1.40 -4.15 19.46
CA LYS A 36 0.05 -4.47 19.91
C LYS A 36 -0.90 -3.86 18.90
N PHE A 37 -1.48 -4.71 18.06
CA PHE A 37 -2.65 -4.35 17.26
C PHE A 37 -3.83 -4.09 18.21
N GLY A 38 -3.90 -2.88 18.74
CA GLY A 38 -5.02 -2.43 19.55
C GLY A 38 -6.27 -2.25 18.69
N LYS A 39 -7.46 -2.48 19.28
CA LYS A 39 -8.75 -2.22 18.63
C LYS A 39 -8.84 -0.81 18.02
N TRP A 40 -8.23 0.18 18.68
CA TRP A 40 -8.15 1.56 18.20
C TRP A 40 -7.24 1.73 16.98
N GLY A 41 -6.11 1.03 16.92
CA GLY A 41 -5.24 1.05 15.74
C GLY A 41 -5.90 0.43 14.52
N LEU A 42 -6.67 -0.66 14.71
CA LEU A 42 -7.45 -1.27 13.64
C LEU A 42 -8.58 -0.35 13.16
N LEU A 43 -9.28 0.32 14.09
CA LEU A 43 -10.34 1.29 13.76
C LEU A 43 -9.84 2.42 12.86
N VAL A 44 -8.60 2.90 13.09
CA VAL A 44 -7.96 3.93 12.26
C VAL A 44 -7.42 3.36 10.95
N ALA A 45 -6.95 2.11 10.96
CA ALA A 45 -6.44 1.45 9.76
C ALA A 45 -7.55 1.12 8.74
N ILE A 46 -8.75 0.77 9.19
CA ILE A 46 -9.89 0.42 8.33
C ILE A 46 -10.20 1.50 7.26
N PRO A 47 -10.43 2.79 7.60
CA PRO A 47 -10.74 3.81 6.60
C PRO A 47 -9.58 4.12 5.64
N ILE A 48 -8.34 3.70 5.96
CA ILE A 48 -7.19 3.83 5.07
C ILE A 48 -7.08 2.61 4.15
N LEU A 49 -7.18 1.41 4.72
CA LEU A 49 -7.00 0.15 3.99
C LEU A 49 -8.19 -0.19 3.10
N VAL A 50 -9.42 0.16 3.50
CA VAL A 50 -10.63 -0.17 2.73
C VAL A 50 -10.65 0.50 1.35
N PRO A 51 -10.44 1.83 1.22
CA PRO A 51 -10.39 2.46 -0.10
C PRO A 51 -9.26 1.90 -0.97
N ILE A 52 -8.07 1.66 -0.39
CA ILE A 52 -6.93 1.09 -1.11
C ILE A 52 -7.27 -0.30 -1.64
N ALA A 53 -7.81 -1.17 -0.77
CA ALA A 53 -8.22 -2.52 -1.16
C ALA A 53 -9.27 -2.47 -2.28
N LEU A 54 -10.31 -1.63 -2.15
CA LEU A 54 -11.36 -1.48 -3.16
C LEU A 54 -10.79 -1.04 -4.52
N VAL A 55 -9.89 -0.06 -4.54
CA VAL A 55 -9.29 0.43 -5.80
C VAL A 55 -8.40 -0.63 -6.43
N LEU A 56 -7.58 -1.32 -5.64
CA LEU A 56 -6.70 -2.39 -6.14
C LEU A 56 -7.51 -3.58 -6.67
N THR A 57 -8.53 -4.00 -5.93
CA THR A 57 -9.49 -5.03 -6.37
C THR A 57 -10.17 -4.58 -7.66
N TYR A 58 -10.70 -3.36 -7.72
CA TYR A 58 -11.32 -2.82 -8.94
C TYR A 58 -10.36 -2.84 -10.12
N GLN A 59 -9.11 -2.41 -9.97
CA GLN A 59 -8.13 -2.42 -11.06
C GLN A 59 -7.80 -3.83 -11.57
N ILE A 60 -7.77 -4.83 -10.69
CA ILE A 60 -7.56 -6.23 -11.06
C ILE A 60 -8.78 -6.78 -11.83
N PHE A 61 -10.00 -6.45 -11.39
CA PHE A 61 -11.23 -6.93 -12.01
C PHE A 61 -11.67 -6.12 -13.24
N ARG A 62 -11.25 -4.87 -13.37
CA ARG A 62 -11.54 -3.97 -14.49
C ARG A 62 -11.30 -4.62 -15.88
N PRO A 63 -10.15 -5.26 -16.17
CA PRO A 63 -9.92 -5.94 -17.44
C PRO A 63 -10.75 -7.21 -17.65
N PHE A 64 -11.50 -7.71 -16.65
CA PHE A 64 -12.45 -8.83 -16.81
C PHE A 64 -13.90 -8.34 -17.00
N ILE A 65 -14.22 -7.12 -16.52
CA ILE A 65 -15.56 -6.53 -16.62
C ILE A 65 -15.73 -5.73 -17.92
N ILE A 66 -14.75 -4.89 -18.26
CA ILE A 66 -14.79 -4.00 -19.44
C ILE A 66 -14.63 -4.70 -20.81
N PRO A 67 -13.99 -5.89 -21.00
CA PRO A 67 -13.97 -6.52 -22.33
C PRO A 67 -15.35 -7.03 -22.81
N HIS A 68 -16.39 -6.97 -21.96
CA HIS A 68 -17.75 -7.44 -22.25
C HIS A 68 -18.79 -6.32 -22.35
N LEU A 69 -18.37 -5.05 -22.36
CA LEU A 69 -19.18 -3.84 -22.58
C LEU A 69 -18.67 -3.10 -23.83
#